data_AF-A0A950VW06-F1
#
_entry.id   AF-A0A950VW06-F1
#
_cell.length_a   1.000
_cell.length_b   1.000
_cell.length_c   1.000
_cell.angle_alpha   90.00
_cell.angle_beta   90.00
_cell.angle_gamma   90.00
#
_symmetry.space_group_name_H-M   'P 1'
#
loop_
_entity.id
_entity.type
_entity.pdbx_description
1 polymer ?
#
loop_
_entity_poly.entity_id
_entity_poly.type
_entity_poly.pdbx_seq_one_letter_code
_entity_poly.pdbx_strand_id
1 'polypeptide(L)'
;MFWTVELPNDAFHVYDNGRQARVRASHLPVVDQFQFLGPTLVPASVSFEVLWEAIGPVGSLGSGKTVPPNDPAAFRAEFSRALAHGTFSGVELGFSFLSDPNVTSERGYAELGHERNGSFLLRTA
;
A
#
# COMPACT_ATOMS: atom_id res chain seq x y z
N MET A 1 4.91 13.33 6.02
CA MET A 1 5.48 13.33 4.66
C MET A 1 5.16 12.00 4.02
N PHE A 2 4.83 11.97 2.74
CA PHE A 2 4.60 10.76 1.97
C PHE A 2 5.14 10.96 0.55
N TRP A 3 5.59 9.88 -0.09
CA TRP A 3 6.02 9.89 -1.49
C TRP A 3 4.99 9.13 -2.33
N THR A 4 4.80 9.59 -3.56
CA THR A 4 4.12 8.82 -4.61
C THR A 4 5.16 8.51 -5.67
N VAL A 5 5.38 7.22 -5.91
CA VAL A 5 6.48 6.70 -6.71
C VAL A 5 5.95 5.61 -7.62
N GLU A 6 6.49 5.54 -8.83
CA GLU A 6 6.24 4.42 -9.73
C GLU A 6 7.10 3.24 -9.28
N LEU A 7 6.49 2.05 -9.24
CA LEU A 7 7.20 0.81 -8.95
C LEU A 7 7.37 0.00 -10.25
N PRO A 8 8.47 -0.76 -10.38
CA PRO A 8 8.61 -1.74 -11.45
C PRO A 8 7.40 -2.69 -11.52
N ASN A 9 7.04 -3.13 -12.73
CA ASN A 9 5.87 -3.99 -12.94
C ASN A 9 5.93 -5.32 -12.16
N ASP A 10 7.13 -5.81 -11.86
CA ASP A 10 7.39 -7.04 -11.11
C ASP A 10 7.58 -6.81 -9.60
N ALA A 11 7.49 -5.55 -9.14
CA ALA A 11 7.65 -5.22 -7.73
C ALA A 11 6.49 -5.74 -6.88
N PHE A 12 5.31 -5.94 -7.45
CA PHE A 12 4.14 -6.47 -6.76
C PHE A 12 3.74 -7.83 -7.31
N HIS A 13 3.49 -8.78 -6.41
CA HIS A 13 3.14 -10.14 -6.76
C HIS A 13 2.05 -10.69 -5.83
N VAL A 14 1.01 -11.25 -6.40
CA VAL A 14 0.01 -12.06 -5.68
C VAL A 14 0.32 -13.52 -5.95
N TYR A 15 0.45 -14.33 -4.90
CA TYR A 15 0.78 -15.75 -5.03
C TYR A 15 -0.43 -16.54 -5.55
N ASP A 16 -0.18 -17.70 -6.19
CA ASP A 16 -1.20 -18.53 -6.85
C ASP A 16 -2.37 -18.94 -5.94
N ASN A 17 -2.13 -19.01 -4.63
CA ASN A 17 -3.17 -19.33 -3.65
C ASN A 17 -4.15 -18.17 -3.38
N GLY A 18 -3.88 -16.97 -3.91
CA GLY A 18 -4.68 -15.76 -3.68
C GLY A 18 -4.73 -15.30 -2.22
N ARG A 19 -3.93 -15.89 -1.34
CA ARG A 19 -3.91 -15.67 0.11
C ARG A 19 -2.64 -15.01 0.61
N GLN A 20 -1.67 -14.83 -0.27
CA GLN A 20 -0.44 -14.11 0.01
C GLN A 20 -0.18 -13.09 -1.09
N ALA A 21 0.41 -11.96 -0.72
CA ALA A 21 0.91 -10.98 -1.66
C ALA A 21 2.20 -10.37 -1.13
N ARG A 22 3.09 -9.94 -2.03
CA ARG A 22 4.34 -9.29 -1.69
C ARG A 22 4.52 -8.06 -2.56
N VAL A 23 5.00 -6.98 -1.94
CA VAL A 23 5.63 -5.88 -2.65
C VAL A 23 7.09 -5.80 -2.24
N ARG A 24 7.99 -5.57 -3.20
CA ARG A 24 9.40 -5.35 -2.94
C ARG A 24 9.95 -4.27 -3.87
N ALA A 25 10.58 -3.26 -3.26
CA ALA A 25 11.34 -2.25 -3.97
C ALA A 25 12.74 -2.14 -3.34
N SER A 26 13.75 -1.93 -4.17
CA SER A 26 15.13 -1.79 -3.71
C SER A 26 15.76 -0.58 -4.37
N HIS A 27 16.44 0.24 -3.56
CA HIS A 27 17.10 1.47 -3.99
C HIS A 27 16.19 2.40 -4.80
N LEU A 28 14.94 2.54 -4.38
CA LEU A 28 13.98 3.40 -5.05
C LEU A 28 14.35 4.86 -4.80
N PRO A 29 14.65 5.65 -5.84
CA PRO A 29 15.03 7.04 -5.67
C PRO A 29 13.81 7.87 -5.26
N VAL A 30 14.00 8.71 -4.24
CA VAL A 30 12.99 9.67 -3.77
C VAL A 30 13.63 11.03 -3.53
N VAL A 31 12.82 12.07 -3.57
CA VAL A 31 13.23 13.41 -3.11
C VAL A 31 12.59 13.62 -1.75
N ASP A 32 13.42 13.73 -0.73
CA ASP A 32 13.00 14.07 0.62
C ASP A 32 12.89 15.60 0.75
N GLN A 33 11.92 16.06 1.54
CA GLN A 33 11.76 17.46 1.92
C GLN A 33 11.63 17.56 3.44
N PHE A 34 12.66 18.10 4.09
CA PHE A 34 12.59 18.51 5.50
C PHE A 34 12.68 20.03 5.65
N GLN A 35 12.08 20.53 6.73
CA GLN A 35 12.10 21.95 7.09
C GLN A 35 13.25 22.21 8.08
N PHE A 36 14.47 22.31 7.58
CA PHE A 36 15.58 22.84 8.36
C PHE A 36 16.13 24.08 7.64
N LEU A 37 15.93 25.26 8.25
CA LEU A 37 16.30 26.58 7.70
C LEU A 37 15.64 26.97 6.34
N GLY A 38 14.69 26.19 5.83
CA GLY A 38 13.99 26.40 4.56
C GLY A 38 13.53 25.06 3.96
N PRO A 39 12.80 25.05 2.82
CA PRO A 39 12.51 23.83 2.10
C PRO A 39 13.80 23.33 1.44
N THR A 40 14.44 22.34 2.05
CA THR A 40 15.61 21.67 1.46
C THR A 40 15.13 20.39 0.80
N LEU A 41 15.39 20.25 -0.49
CA LEU A 41 15.14 19.02 -1.24
C LEU A 41 16.42 18.20 -1.27
N VAL A 42 16.37 16.97 -0.74
CA VAL A 42 17.54 16.09 -0.66
C VAL A 42 17.26 14.80 -1.43
N PRO A 43 18.13 14.41 -2.37
CA PRO A 43 18.07 13.08 -2.97
C PRO A 43 18.25 12.00 -1.90
N ALA A 44 17.34 11.04 -1.88
CA ALA A 44 17.36 9.92 -0.97
C ALA A 44 17.00 8.63 -1.70
N SER A 45 17.22 7.50 -1.03
CA SER A 45 16.91 6.17 -1.55
C SER A 45 16.22 5.36 -0.47
N VAL A 46 15.11 4.70 -0.83
CA VAL A 46 14.36 3.82 0.07
C VAL A 46 14.30 2.40 -0.49
N SER A 47 14.40 1.42 0.39
CA SER A 47 14.13 0.02 0.06
C SER A 47 13.06 -0.49 1.01
N PHE A 48 12.15 -1.29 0.50
CA PHE A 48 11.12 -1.88 1.34
C PHE A 48 10.65 -3.21 0.79
N GLU A 49 10.18 -4.04 1.71
CA GLU A 49 9.46 -5.26 1.41
C GLU A 49 8.28 -5.37 2.36
N VAL A 50 7.11 -5.65 1.81
CA VAL A 50 5.93 -5.96 2.62
C VAL A 50 5.33 -7.26 2.12
N LEU A 51 5.10 -8.19 3.03
CA LEU A 51 4.42 -9.46 2.80
C LEU A 51 3.07 -9.42 3.52
N TRP A 52 2.01 -9.75 2.81
CA TRP A 52 0.67 -9.96 3.36
C TRP A 52 0.33 -11.44 3.36
N GLU A 53 -0.27 -11.90 4.45
CA GLU A 53 -0.85 -13.23 4.57
C GLU A 53 -2.28 -13.12 5.10
N ALA A 54 -3.26 -13.60 4.34
CA ALA A 54 -4.63 -13.69 4.81
C ALA A 54 -4.71 -14.63 6.02
N ILE A 55 -5.43 -14.23 7.07
CA ILE A 55 -5.61 -15.01 8.31
C ILE A 55 -7.08 -15.40 8.58
N GLY A 56 -8.00 -14.93 7.76
CA GLY A 56 -9.44 -15.17 7.94
C GLY A 56 -10.13 -15.77 6.71
N PRO A 57 -11.46 -15.93 6.78
CA PRO A 57 -12.29 -16.12 5.60
C PRO A 57 -12.30 -14.85 4.73
N VAL A 58 -12.78 -15.00 3.50
CA VAL A 58 -13.07 -13.86 2.61
C VAL A 58 -14.46 -13.33 2.94
N GLY A 59 -14.58 -12.02 3.10
CA GLY A 59 -15.83 -11.29 3.29
C GLY A 59 -16.10 -10.37 2.10
N SER A 60 -17.37 -10.30 1.69
CA SER A 60 -17.81 -9.34 0.68
C SER A 60 -18.12 -7.99 1.32
N LEU A 61 -17.64 -6.92 0.72
CA LEU A 61 -17.93 -5.54 1.12
C LEU A 61 -18.54 -4.76 -0.05
N GLY A 62 -19.33 -3.75 0.30
CA GLY A 62 -20.02 -2.89 -0.65
C GLY A 62 -21.21 -3.55 -1.34
N SER A 63 -21.94 -2.75 -2.10
CA SER A 63 -23.19 -3.08 -2.79
C SER A 63 -23.07 -2.88 -4.31
N GLY A 64 -22.05 -2.14 -4.77
CA GLY A 64 -21.80 -1.90 -6.17
C GLY A 64 -22.94 -1.12 -6.83
N LYS A 65 -23.42 -1.62 -7.98
CA LYS A 65 -24.46 -0.96 -8.78
C LYS A 65 -25.87 -0.99 -8.17
N THR A 66 -26.07 -1.64 -7.03
CA THR A 66 -27.39 -1.68 -6.37
C THR A 66 -27.68 -0.46 -5.51
N VAL A 67 -26.69 0.44 -5.36
CA VAL A 67 -26.82 1.74 -4.67
C VAL A 67 -26.40 2.88 -5.62
N PRO A 68 -26.81 4.13 -5.35
CA PRO A 68 -26.35 5.28 -6.11
C PRO A 68 -24.82 5.39 -6.16
N PRO A 69 -24.21 5.89 -7.25
CA PRO A 69 -22.74 5.92 -7.35
C PRO A 69 -22.02 6.83 -6.33
N ASN A 70 -22.73 7.75 -5.68
CA ASN A 70 -22.20 8.58 -4.60
C ASN A 70 -22.43 7.97 -3.21
N ASP A 71 -23.01 6.77 -3.13
CA ASP A 71 -23.17 6.03 -1.89
C ASP A 71 -21.80 5.43 -1.47
N PRO A 72 -21.40 5.52 -0.19
CA PRO A 72 -20.19 4.87 0.31
C PRO A 72 -20.13 3.36 0.03
N ALA A 73 -21.26 2.69 -0.18
CA ALA A 73 -21.33 1.28 -0.57
C ALA A 73 -21.29 1.05 -2.10
N ALA A 74 -21.00 2.05 -2.93
CA ALA A 74 -20.99 1.93 -4.39
C ALA A 74 -19.85 1.06 -4.97
N PHE A 75 -18.92 0.58 -4.15
CA PHE A 75 -17.85 -0.36 -4.53
C PHE A 75 -18.29 -1.82 -4.36
N ARG A 76 -17.49 -2.76 -4.89
CA ARG A 76 -17.56 -4.18 -4.52
C ARG A 76 -16.16 -4.68 -4.23
N ALA A 77 -15.96 -5.27 -3.06
CA ALA A 77 -14.70 -5.89 -2.71
C ALA A 77 -14.91 -7.27 -2.09
N GLU A 78 -13.91 -8.12 -2.26
CA GLU A 78 -13.77 -9.41 -1.60
C GLU A 78 -12.42 -9.40 -0.88
N PHE A 79 -12.46 -9.20 0.43
CA PHE A 79 -11.26 -9.07 1.25
C PHE A 79 -11.24 -10.11 2.36
N SER A 80 -10.04 -10.55 2.71
CA SER A 80 -9.77 -11.23 3.97
C SER A 80 -8.93 -10.33 4.86
N ARG A 81 -9.16 -10.41 6.17
CA ARG A 81 -8.21 -9.87 7.15
C ARG A 81 -6.86 -10.53 6.92
N ALA A 82 -5.79 -9.74 6.94
CA ALA A 82 -4.43 -10.20 6.74
C ALA A 82 -3.52 -9.79 7.91
N LEU A 83 -2.35 -10.42 7.97
CA LEU A 83 -1.17 -9.91 8.66
C LEU A 83 -0.20 -9.39 7.61
N ALA A 84 0.37 -8.21 7.86
CA ALA A 84 1.43 -7.63 7.05
C ALA A 84 2.74 -7.61 7.85
N HIS A 85 3.82 -8.05 7.22
CA HIS A 85 5.18 -7.99 7.73
C HIS A 85 5.98 -7.08 6.84
N GLY A 86 6.54 -6.01 7.41
CA GLY A 86 7.21 -4.96 6.66
C GLY A 86 8.66 -4.77 7.08
N THR A 87 9.56 -4.68 6.11
CA THR A 87 10.94 -4.23 6.32
C THR A 87 11.19 -2.99 5.47
N PHE A 88 11.83 -1.99 6.06
CA PHE A 88 12.08 -0.69 5.43
C PHE A 88 13.50 -0.23 5.74
N SER A 89 14.16 0.35 4.77
CA SER A 89 15.40 1.09 4.98
C SER A 89 15.40 2.33 4.11
N GLY A 90 16.17 3.33 4.55
CA GLY A 90 16.37 4.53 3.77
C GLY A 90 17.72 5.15 4.06
N VAL A 91 18.24 5.82 3.05
CA VAL A 91 19.52 6.52 3.10
C VAL A 91 19.33 7.89 2.47
N GLU A 92 19.80 8.91 3.16
CA GLU A 92 19.92 10.29 2.67
C GLU A 92 21.31 10.84 3.06
N LEU A 93 21.58 12.10 2.73
CA LEU A 93 22.87 12.73 2.97
C LEU A 93 23.24 12.74 4.47
N GLY A 94 24.10 11.81 4.88
CA GLY A 94 24.60 11.71 6.26
C GLY A 94 23.64 11.03 7.24
N PHE A 95 22.50 10.52 6.77
CA PHE A 95 21.53 9.80 7.59
C PHE A 95 21.12 8.49 6.94
N SER A 96 20.91 7.48 7.77
CA SER A 96 20.39 6.19 7.36
C SER A 96 19.48 5.63 8.44
N PHE A 97 18.41 4.95 8.04
CA PHE A 97 17.55 4.21 8.96
C PHE A 97 17.31 2.79 8.44
N LEU A 98 17.05 1.91 9.40
CA LEU A 98 16.59 0.54 9.17
C LEU A 98 15.46 0.27 10.17
N SER A 99 14.33 -0.24 9.69
CA SER A 99 13.23 -0.64 10.56
C SER A 99 13.59 -1.91 11.34
N ASP A 100 12.95 -2.13 12.48
CA ASP A 100 12.96 -3.46 13.11
C ASP A 100 12.29 -4.46 12.14
N PRO A 101 12.98 -5.56 11.75
CA PRO A 101 12.45 -6.51 10.80
C PRO A 101 11.26 -7.33 11.34
N ASN A 102 10.99 -7.26 12.64
CA ASN A 102 9.90 -7.99 13.28
C ASN A 102 8.62 -7.16 13.45
N VAL A 103 8.54 -5.98 12.81
CA VAL A 103 7.32 -5.17 12.87
C VAL A 103 6.23 -5.83 12.03
N THR A 104 5.11 -6.10 12.68
CA THR A 104 3.93 -6.72 12.08
C THR A 104 2.71 -5.81 12.24
N SER A 105 1.70 -6.01 11.39
CA SER A 105 0.40 -5.35 11.52
C SER A 105 -0.51 -6.00 12.57
N GLU A 106 -0.02 -6.91 13.43
CA GLU A 106 -0.86 -7.62 14.41
C GLU A 106 -1.66 -6.67 15.31
N ARG A 107 -1.08 -5.50 15.62
CA ARG A 107 -1.72 -4.44 16.43
C ARG A 107 -2.43 -3.37 15.62
N GLY A 108 -2.47 -3.52 14.30
CA GLY A 108 -3.05 -2.56 13.36
C GLY A 108 -4.09 -3.20 12.47
N TYR A 109 -4.03 -2.85 11.19
CA TYR A 109 -4.97 -3.28 10.17
C TYR A 109 -4.20 -3.70 8.92
N ALA A 110 -4.63 -4.80 8.31
CA ALA A 110 -4.21 -5.24 7.00
C ALA A 110 -5.33 -6.08 6.38
N GLU A 111 -5.56 -5.89 5.09
CA GLU A 111 -6.50 -6.68 4.29
C GLU A 111 -5.84 -7.10 2.98
N LEU A 112 -6.29 -8.23 2.46
CA LEU A 112 -5.84 -8.76 1.17
C LEU A 112 -7.04 -9.29 0.40
N GLY A 113 -7.10 -8.96 -0.89
CA GLY A 113 -8.12 -9.46 -1.80
C GLY A 113 -8.30 -8.52 -2.98
N HIS A 114 -9.51 -8.50 -3.54
CA HIS A 114 -9.80 -7.80 -4.78
C HIS A 114 -10.88 -6.77 -4.59
N GLU A 115 -10.67 -5.59 -5.16
CA GLU A 115 -11.67 -4.56 -5.27
C GLU A 115 -12.01 -4.31 -6.73
N ARG A 116 -13.30 -4.11 -6.98
CA ARG A 116 -13.80 -3.54 -8.21
C ARG A 116 -14.42 -2.18 -7.91
N ASN A 117 -13.83 -1.14 -8.47
CA ASN A 117 -14.40 0.21 -8.45
C ASN A 117 -15.86 0.18 -8.93
N GLY A 118 -16.70 0.96 -8.25
CA GLY A 118 -18.08 1.20 -8.63
C GLY A 118 -18.23 1.86 -10.00
N SER A 119 -19.48 2.04 -10.47
CA SER A 119 -19.73 2.81 -11.68
C SER A 119 -19.22 4.25 -11.49
N PHE A 120 -18.27 4.71 -12.31
CA PHE A 120 -17.86 6.10 -12.33
C PHE A 120 -19.05 6.98 -12.71
N LEU A 121 -19.31 8.04 -11.92
CA LEU A 121 -20.25 9.08 -12.32
C LEU A 121 -19.73 9.71 -13.62
N LEU A 122 -20.52 9.64 -14.68
CA LEU A 122 -20.33 10.54 -15.81
C LEU A 122 -20.58 11.96 -15.30
N ARG A 123 -19.66 12.87 -15.57
CA ARG A 123 -19.87 14.30 -15.34
C ARG A 123 -21.02 14.73 -16.26
N THR A 124 -22.22 14.88 -15.72
CA THR A 124 -23.29 15.59 -16.43
C THR A 124 -22.84 17.03 -16.63
N ALA A 125 -22.84 17.47 -17.89
CA ALA A 125 -22.53 18.83 -18.30
C ALA A 125 -23.55 19.84 -17.74
#